data_AF-A0A0C3LU96-F1
#
_entry.id   AF-A0A0C3LU96-F1
#
_cell.length_a   1.000
_cell.length_b   1.000
_cell.length_c   1.000
_cell.angle_alpha   90.00
_cell.angle_beta   90.00
_cell.angle_gamma   90.00
#
_symmetry.space_group_name_H-M   'P 1'
#
loop_
_entity.id
_entity.type
_entity.pdbx_description
1 polymer ?
#
loop_
_entity_poly.entity_id
_entity_poly.type
_entity_poly.pdbx_seq_one_letter_code
_entity_poly.pdbx_strand_id
1 'polypeptide(L)'
;MSLTTQTPLRIESKWYGYNNAKMEIDLAIPVNTEWLSPENLRLAVGYAADQFIKAMADAKSRHTFGCEFCGKPARENYLNIASYLHLPPKDTIWNGHPSSGPFILILVHVVCKMSGECGKEAKKLSSELAQDTGTPETHIPEKNPVDETIYPLFGSCANCKTDETAQKTLSVCVKCKTAQYCKKDCQRADWPRHKESCKWVIGSRWFNEEGGELVYKENPNRILMPKA
;
A
#
# COMPACT_ATOMS: atom_id res chain seq x y z
N MET A 1 34.59 4.62 -0.18
CA MET A 1 33.11 4.60 -0.23
C MET A 1 32.66 3.41 0.58
N SER A 2 32.13 3.60 1.80
CA SER A 2 31.55 2.50 2.57
C SER A 2 30.34 1.97 1.82
N LEU A 3 30.34 0.69 1.46
CA LEU A 3 29.19 0.04 0.82
C LEU A 3 28.08 -0.04 1.87
N THR A 4 27.07 0.81 1.72
CA THR A 4 25.92 0.82 2.63
C THR A 4 25.16 -0.50 2.47
N THR A 5 25.15 -1.34 3.49
CA THR A 5 24.47 -2.64 3.45
C THR A 5 22.95 -2.43 3.44
N GLN A 6 22.25 -3.01 2.47
CA GLN A 6 20.80 -2.94 2.37
C GLN A 6 20.12 -4.21 2.90
N THR A 7 19.07 -4.04 3.70
CA THR A 7 18.21 -5.12 4.19
C THR A 7 16.79 -4.95 3.64
N PRO A 8 16.13 -6.01 3.13
CA PRO A 8 14.74 -5.91 2.70
C PRO A 8 13.81 -5.74 3.91
N LEU A 9 13.18 -4.57 4.02
CA LEU A 9 12.13 -4.32 5.00
C LEU A 9 10.79 -4.78 4.45
N ARG A 10 10.09 -5.64 5.19
CA ARG A 10 8.76 -6.12 4.83
C ARG A 10 7.71 -5.05 5.13
N ILE A 11 6.86 -4.79 4.15
CA ILE A 11 5.70 -3.93 4.26
C ILE A 11 4.47 -4.73 3.81
N GLU A 12 3.42 -4.72 4.61
CA GLU A 12 2.12 -5.22 4.20
C GLU A 12 1.18 -4.03 4.01
N SER A 13 0.63 -3.88 2.82
CA SER A 13 -0.38 -2.85 2.57
C SER A 13 -1.76 -3.48 2.41
N LYS A 14 -2.74 -2.95 3.15
CA LYS A 14 -4.14 -3.38 3.12
C LYS A 14 -4.99 -2.22 2.62
N TRP A 15 -5.67 -2.41 1.51
CA TRP A 15 -6.45 -1.40 0.82
C TRP A 15 -7.92 -1.69 1.02
N TYR A 16 -8.67 -0.75 1.58
CA TYR A 16 -10.07 -0.91 1.94
C TYR A 16 -10.95 -0.10 1.00
N GLY A 17 -11.90 -0.80 0.38
CA GLY A 17 -12.89 -0.24 -0.52
C GLY A 17 -14.30 -0.46 -0.02
N TYR A 18 -15.27 -0.07 -0.85
CA TYR A 18 -16.68 -0.24 -0.54
C TYR A 18 -17.06 -1.72 -0.32
N ASN A 19 -18.01 -1.96 0.59
CA ASN A 19 -18.63 -3.26 0.81
C ASN A 19 -17.61 -4.41 1.01
N ASN A 20 -16.60 -4.18 1.84
CA ASN A 20 -15.51 -5.12 2.17
C ASN A 20 -14.57 -5.50 1.01
N ALA A 21 -14.70 -4.87 -0.16
CA ALA A 21 -13.70 -5.03 -1.21
C ALA A 21 -12.32 -4.65 -0.65
N LYS A 22 -11.35 -5.55 -0.77
CA LYS A 22 -10.01 -5.35 -0.22
C LYS A 22 -8.95 -5.78 -1.21
N MET A 23 -7.83 -5.08 -1.21
CA MET A 23 -6.61 -5.52 -1.89
C MET A 23 -5.47 -5.59 -0.88
N GLU A 24 -4.65 -6.61 -0.97
CA GLU A 24 -3.43 -6.71 -0.18
C GLU A 24 -2.21 -6.79 -1.09
N ILE A 25 -1.18 -6.00 -0.80
CA ILE A 25 0.09 -6.04 -1.50
C ILE A 25 1.21 -6.09 -0.48
N ASP A 26 2.02 -7.13 -0.58
CA ASP A 26 3.21 -7.31 0.25
C ASP A 26 4.44 -6.83 -0.52
N LEU A 27 5.27 -6.04 0.15
CA LEU A 27 6.46 -5.45 -0.43
C LEU A 27 7.70 -5.81 0.42
N ALA A 28 8.82 -5.99 -0.26
CA ALA A 28 10.16 -6.02 0.32
C ALA A 28 10.95 -4.81 -0.20
N ILE A 29 10.98 -3.72 0.57
CA ILE A 29 11.67 -2.49 0.19
C ILE A 29 13.08 -2.50 0.80
N PRO A 30 14.14 -2.35 0.00
CA PRO A 30 15.50 -2.30 0.52
C PRO A 30 15.72 -1.01 1.32
N VAL A 31 16.13 -1.13 2.58
CA VAL A 31 16.49 -0.01 3.46
C VAL A 31 17.95 -0.12 3.91
N ASN A 32 18.57 0.98 4.31
CA ASN A 32 19.89 0.89 4.95
C ASN A 32 19.74 0.09 6.26
N THR A 33 20.59 -0.91 6.43
CA THR A 33 20.58 -1.80 7.60
C THR A 33 20.81 -1.03 8.90
N GLU A 34 21.61 0.04 8.88
CA GLU A 34 21.84 0.91 10.03
C GLU A 34 20.56 1.63 10.50
N TRP A 35 19.54 1.77 9.63
CA TRP A 35 18.27 2.38 10.03
C TRP A 35 17.37 1.44 10.82
N LEU A 36 17.70 0.16 10.92
CA LEU A 36 16.97 -0.82 11.71
C LEU A 36 17.41 -0.86 13.18
N SER A 37 18.32 0.02 13.60
CA SER A 37 18.65 0.22 15.01
C SER A 37 17.56 1.03 15.73
N PRO A 38 17.35 0.82 17.05
CA PRO A 38 16.31 1.51 17.83
C PRO A 38 16.29 3.03 17.67
N GLU A 39 17.48 3.65 17.60
CA GLU A 39 17.64 5.10 17.45
C GLU A 39 17.28 5.64 16.06
N ASN A 40 17.30 4.79 15.02
CA ASN A 40 17.11 5.20 13.63
C ASN A 40 15.82 4.68 12.99
N LEU A 41 14.96 3.97 13.72
CA LEU A 41 13.73 3.37 13.16
C LEU A 41 12.84 4.37 12.41
N ARG A 42 12.82 5.65 12.84
CA ARG A 42 12.08 6.71 12.14
C ARG A 42 12.57 6.94 10.71
N LEU A 43 13.87 6.80 10.45
CA LEU A 43 14.46 6.92 9.11
C LEU A 43 14.02 5.75 8.23
N ALA A 44 14.03 4.52 8.76
CA ALA A 44 13.54 3.34 8.05
C ALA A 44 12.06 3.47 7.68
N VAL A 45 11.21 3.89 8.64
CA VAL A 45 9.78 4.09 8.41
C VAL A 45 9.52 5.20 7.39
N GLY A 46 10.15 6.37 7.54
CA GLY A 46 9.97 7.49 6.61
C GLY A 46 10.39 7.15 5.18
N TYR A 47 11.57 6.54 5.03
CA TYR A 47 12.04 6.10 3.71
C TYR A 47 11.11 5.05 3.08
N ALA A 48 10.68 4.04 3.87
CA ALA A 48 9.79 3.00 3.40
C ALA A 48 8.42 3.56 2.97
N ALA A 49 7.88 4.53 3.73
CA ALA A 49 6.67 5.25 3.37
C ALA A 49 6.82 6.00 2.05
N ASP A 50 7.93 6.73 1.85
CA ASP A 50 8.21 7.44 0.60
C ASP A 50 8.33 6.48 -0.60
N GLN A 51 8.98 5.33 -0.43
CA GLN A 51 9.06 4.33 -1.49
C GLN A 51 7.69 3.68 -1.76
N PHE A 52 6.88 3.46 -0.72
CA PHE A 52 5.51 2.98 -0.89
C PHE A 52 4.65 3.97 -1.69
N ILE A 53 4.74 5.27 -1.39
CA ILE A 53 4.04 6.32 -2.13
C ILE A 53 4.44 6.32 -3.61
N LYS A 54 5.70 5.99 -3.96
CA LYS A 54 6.11 5.83 -5.37
C LYS A 54 5.53 4.57 -6.02
N ALA A 55 5.42 3.48 -5.26
CA ALA A 55 4.83 2.22 -5.71
C ALA A 55 3.30 2.28 -5.82
N MET A 56 2.67 3.25 -5.16
CA MET A 56 1.22 3.44 -5.10
C MET A 56 0.54 3.48 -6.46
N ALA A 57 1.15 4.10 -7.48
CA ALA A 57 0.58 4.16 -8.81
C ALA A 57 0.37 2.76 -9.43
N ASP A 58 1.23 1.78 -9.09
CA ASP A 58 1.07 0.40 -9.52
C ASP A 58 -0.16 -0.23 -8.86
N ALA A 59 -0.27 -0.07 -7.53
CA ALA A 59 -1.39 -0.58 -6.75
C ALA A 59 -2.74 0.01 -7.20
N LYS A 60 -2.80 1.35 -7.34
CA LYS A 60 -4.01 2.07 -7.76
C LYS A 60 -4.47 1.68 -9.17
N SER A 61 -3.57 1.18 -10.01
CA SER A 61 -3.94 0.73 -11.36
C SER A 61 -4.58 -0.66 -11.41
N ARG A 62 -4.45 -1.50 -10.36
CA ARG A 62 -4.72 -2.94 -10.47
C ARG A 62 -6.21 -3.31 -10.53
N HIS A 63 -7.04 -2.56 -9.80
CA HIS A 63 -8.47 -2.83 -9.62
C HIS A 63 -9.25 -1.54 -9.53
N THR A 64 -10.46 -1.54 -10.06
CA THR A 64 -11.46 -0.51 -9.78
C THR A 64 -11.94 -0.63 -8.34
N PHE A 65 -12.02 0.48 -7.65
CA PHE A 65 -12.52 0.55 -6.29
C PHE A 65 -13.69 1.54 -6.21
N GLY A 66 -14.73 1.14 -5.49
CA GLY A 66 -15.65 2.08 -4.86
C GLY A 66 -15.01 2.67 -3.60
N CYS A 67 -15.29 3.94 -3.34
CA CYS A 67 -14.93 4.63 -2.11
C CYS A 67 -15.44 3.84 -0.91
N GLU A 68 -14.56 3.56 0.05
CA GLU A 68 -14.85 2.81 1.28
C GLU A 68 -16.11 3.30 1.99
N PHE A 69 -16.33 4.62 2.01
CA PHE A 69 -17.40 5.24 2.78
C PHE A 69 -18.71 5.44 2.00
N CYS A 70 -18.65 5.64 0.68
CA CYS A 70 -19.85 6.02 -0.10
C CYS A 70 -20.10 5.23 -1.37
N GLY A 71 -19.20 4.29 -1.73
CA GLY A 71 -19.33 3.44 -2.92
C GLY A 71 -19.07 4.12 -4.26
N LYS A 72 -19.04 5.46 -4.32
CA LYS A 72 -18.71 6.19 -5.56
C LYS A 72 -17.32 5.83 -6.07
N PRO A 73 -17.05 5.92 -7.39
CA PRO A 73 -15.73 5.62 -7.95
C PRO A 73 -14.62 6.36 -7.21
N ALA A 74 -13.63 5.60 -6.73
CA ALA A 74 -12.54 6.15 -5.95
C ALA A 74 -11.43 6.72 -6.84
N ARG A 75 -10.75 7.74 -6.31
CA ARG A 75 -9.65 8.45 -7.00
C ARG A 75 -8.47 8.68 -6.07
N GLU A 76 -8.75 8.88 -4.80
CA GLU A 76 -7.78 9.25 -3.78
C GLU A 76 -7.70 8.19 -2.69
N ASN A 77 -6.77 8.37 -1.75
CA ASN A 77 -6.61 7.47 -0.64
C ASN A 77 -6.00 8.20 0.55
N TYR A 78 -6.31 7.70 1.75
CA TYR A 78 -5.64 8.09 2.99
C TYR A 78 -4.79 6.93 3.51
N LEU A 79 -3.63 7.24 4.08
CA LEU A 79 -2.68 6.22 4.56
C LEU A 79 -2.56 6.27 6.07
N ASN A 80 -2.58 5.10 6.70
CA ASN A 80 -2.23 4.94 8.11
C ASN A 80 -1.08 3.96 8.20
N ILE A 81 0.04 4.37 8.81
CA ILE A 81 1.28 3.59 8.82
C ILE A 81 1.57 3.14 10.26
N ALA A 82 1.35 1.86 10.54
CA ALA A 82 1.75 1.25 11.80
C ALA A 82 3.12 0.57 11.65
N SER A 83 4.03 0.85 12.59
CA SER A 83 5.38 0.31 12.60
C SER A 83 5.52 -0.74 13.70
N TYR A 84 5.89 -1.96 13.31
CA TYR A 84 6.14 -3.08 14.22
C TYR A 84 7.62 -3.50 14.15
N LEU A 85 8.51 -2.53 13.91
CA LEU A 85 9.96 -2.79 13.79
C LEU A 85 10.62 -3.24 15.10
N HIS A 86 9.94 -3.05 16.23
CA HIS A 86 10.38 -3.52 17.54
C HIS A 86 10.14 -5.02 17.76
N LEU A 87 9.37 -5.69 16.89
CA LEU A 87 9.09 -7.11 17.06
C LEU A 87 10.38 -7.94 16.91
N PRO A 88 10.57 -8.99 17.74
CA PRO A 88 11.66 -9.94 17.58
C PRO A 88 11.64 -10.63 16.20
N PRO A 89 12.76 -11.27 15.77
CA PRO A 89 12.80 -12.04 14.54
C PRO A 89 11.64 -13.04 14.39
N LYS A 90 11.24 -13.31 13.14
CA LYS A 90 10.12 -14.21 12.85
C LYS A 90 10.29 -15.55 13.58
N ASP A 91 9.18 -16.11 14.06
CA ASP A 91 9.06 -17.40 14.74
C ASP A 91 9.70 -17.48 16.15
N THR A 92 10.32 -16.40 16.63
CA THR A 92 10.73 -16.30 18.05
C THR A 92 9.51 -16.06 18.95
N ILE A 93 9.48 -16.65 20.15
CA ILE A 93 8.33 -16.52 21.06
C ILE A 93 8.30 -15.12 21.68
N TRP A 94 7.18 -14.41 21.51
CA TRP A 94 6.91 -13.08 22.04
C TRP A 94 5.49 -13.05 22.60
N ASN A 95 5.31 -12.64 23.87
CA ASN A 95 4.01 -12.64 24.55
C ASN A 95 3.20 -13.95 24.43
N GLY A 96 3.90 -15.09 24.46
CA GLY A 96 3.28 -16.42 24.40
C GLY A 96 2.87 -16.91 23.01
N HIS A 97 3.18 -16.16 21.95
CA HIS A 97 2.92 -16.56 20.56
C HIS A 97 4.17 -16.35 19.68
N PRO A 98 4.27 -17.02 18.52
CA PRO A 98 5.34 -16.74 17.56
C PRO A 98 5.28 -15.28 17.08
N SER A 99 6.43 -14.62 17.03
CA SER A 99 6.59 -13.29 16.46
C SER A 99 6.42 -13.35 14.96
N SER A 100 5.72 -12.37 14.41
CA SER A 100 5.63 -12.18 12.96
C SER A 100 6.97 -11.76 12.35
N GLY A 101 7.93 -11.26 13.14
CA GLY A 101 9.12 -10.56 12.65
C GLY A 101 8.89 -9.06 12.42
N PRO A 102 9.93 -8.22 12.35
CA PRO A 102 9.80 -6.79 12.02
C PRO A 102 9.04 -6.54 10.71
N PHE A 103 8.12 -5.57 10.71
CA PHE A 103 7.41 -5.12 9.50
C PHE A 103 6.77 -3.74 9.68
N ILE A 104 6.33 -3.17 8.55
CA ILE A 104 5.43 -2.01 8.51
C ILE A 104 4.08 -2.46 7.97
N LEU A 105 3.00 -2.06 8.63
CA LEU A 105 1.63 -2.21 8.14
C LEU A 105 1.15 -0.86 7.60
N ILE A 106 0.70 -0.83 6.35
CA ILE A 106 0.10 0.36 5.74
C ILE A 106 -1.36 0.07 5.45
N LEU A 107 -2.26 0.70 6.20
CA LEU A 107 -3.68 0.70 5.88
C LEU A 107 -3.93 1.82 4.87
N VAL A 108 -4.66 1.50 3.82
CA VAL A 108 -4.98 2.42 2.73
C VAL A 108 -6.49 2.51 2.60
N HIS A 109 -7.04 3.61 3.07
CA HIS A 109 -8.47 3.91 2.94
C HIS A 109 -8.73 4.51 1.56
N VAL A 110 -9.47 3.80 0.72
CA VAL A 110 -9.71 4.21 -0.67
C VAL A 110 -10.91 5.14 -0.72
N VAL A 111 -10.73 6.39 -1.20
CA VAL A 111 -11.76 7.43 -1.12
C VAL A 111 -12.05 8.11 -2.46
N CYS A 112 -13.25 8.66 -2.58
CA CYS A 112 -13.65 9.42 -3.76
C CYS A 112 -12.94 10.78 -3.85
N LYS A 113 -12.85 11.53 -2.72
CA LYS A 113 -12.21 12.85 -2.65
C LYS A 113 -11.75 13.15 -1.21
N MET A 114 -10.48 13.50 -1.01
CA MET A 114 -9.92 13.72 0.35
C MET A 114 -10.39 15.00 1.02
N SER A 115 -10.76 16.03 0.26
CA SER A 115 -11.27 17.30 0.82
C SER A 115 -12.77 17.25 1.15
N GLY A 116 -13.48 16.16 0.81
CA GLY A 116 -14.90 15.96 1.14
C GLY A 116 -15.14 15.14 2.41
N GLU A 117 -16.41 14.82 2.69
CA GLU A 117 -16.82 14.05 3.87
C GLU A 117 -16.14 12.68 3.96
N CYS A 118 -15.98 11.95 2.85
CA CYS A 118 -15.29 10.66 2.86
C CYS A 118 -13.82 10.77 3.28
N GLY A 119 -13.15 11.88 2.96
CA GLY A 119 -11.79 12.14 3.44
C GLY A 119 -11.73 12.47 4.93
N LYS A 120 -12.76 13.14 5.47
CA LYS A 120 -12.89 13.37 6.91
C LYS A 120 -13.10 12.06 7.67
N GLU A 121 -13.97 11.18 7.18
CA GLU A 121 -14.19 9.85 7.75
C GLU A 121 -12.91 9.00 7.73
N ALA A 122 -12.15 9.01 6.63
CA ALA A 122 -10.87 8.31 6.56
C ALA A 122 -9.85 8.80 7.60
N LYS A 123 -9.77 10.11 7.82
CA LYS A 123 -8.91 10.70 8.87
C LYS A 123 -9.38 10.29 10.26
N LYS A 124 -10.70 10.34 10.51
CA LYS A 124 -11.29 9.95 11.79
C LYS A 124 -10.98 8.49 12.14
N LEU A 125 -11.17 7.57 11.19
CA LEU A 125 -10.87 6.15 11.38
C LEU A 125 -9.38 5.90 11.73
N SER A 126 -8.47 6.67 11.12
CA SER A 126 -7.06 6.63 11.49
C SER A 126 -6.78 7.12 12.90
N SER A 127 -7.42 8.21 13.30
CA SER A 127 -7.26 8.78 14.65
C SER A 127 -7.78 7.81 15.70
N GLU A 128 -8.91 7.14 15.43
CA GLU A 128 -9.47 6.10 16.29
C GLU A 128 -8.52 4.90 16.41
N LEU A 129 -7.99 4.39 15.28
CA LEU A 129 -7.02 3.30 15.30
C LEU A 129 -5.74 3.66 16.06
N ALA A 130 -5.24 4.88 15.90
CA ALA A 130 -4.06 5.38 16.61
C ALA A 130 -4.29 5.38 18.14
N GLN A 131 -5.47 5.83 18.58
CA GLN A 131 -5.88 5.84 19.99
C GLN A 131 -5.98 4.41 20.56
N ASP A 132 -6.67 3.51 19.86
CA ASP A 132 -6.92 2.14 20.33
C ASP A 132 -5.65 1.30 20.41
N THR A 133 -4.70 1.54 19.50
CA THR A 133 -3.44 0.78 19.43
C THR A 133 -2.28 1.44 20.18
N GLY A 134 -2.48 2.65 20.72
CA GLY A 134 -1.40 3.46 21.29
C GLY A 134 -0.31 3.80 20.28
N THR A 135 -0.59 3.74 18.99
CA THR A 135 0.36 4.12 17.95
C THR A 135 0.28 5.62 17.68
N PRO A 136 1.41 6.29 17.43
CA PRO A 136 1.40 7.71 17.10
C PRO A 136 0.66 7.93 15.78
N GLU A 137 -0.17 8.98 15.71
CA GLU A 137 -0.80 9.39 14.45
C GLU A 137 0.28 9.63 13.39
N THR A 138 0.09 9.00 12.23
CA THR A 138 0.96 9.24 11.09
C THR A 138 0.53 10.51 10.39
N HIS A 139 1.13 11.63 10.80
CA HIS A 139 1.03 12.87 10.05
C HIS A 139 1.89 12.77 8.78
N ILE A 140 1.34 12.19 7.71
CA ILE A 140 1.89 12.44 6.37
C ILE A 140 1.49 13.89 6.06
N PRO A 141 2.44 14.82 5.91
CA PRO A 141 2.10 16.21 5.61
C PRO A 141 1.25 16.24 4.35
N GLU A 142 0.04 16.81 4.46
CA GLU A 142 -0.81 17.09 3.30
C GLU A 142 0.04 17.91 2.32
N LYS A 143 0.48 17.30 1.22
CA LYS A 143 1.18 18.03 0.16
C LYS A 143 0.15 18.90 -0.56
N ASN A 144 -0.07 20.08 0.01
CA ASN A 144 -0.80 21.25 -0.48
C ASN A 144 -2.28 21.07 -0.92
N PRO A 145 -3.11 22.08 -0.62
CA PRO A 145 -4.57 22.05 -0.74
C PRO A 145 -5.07 22.38 -2.16
N VAL A 146 -4.50 21.76 -3.20
CA VAL A 146 -5.03 21.98 -4.56
C VAL A 146 -6.25 21.06 -4.75
N ASP A 147 -7.38 21.52 -4.21
CA ASP A 147 -8.73 20.93 -4.28
C ASP A 147 -9.22 20.68 -5.73
N GLU A 148 -8.49 21.20 -6.72
CA GLU A 148 -8.76 21.07 -8.15
C GLU A 148 -8.02 19.90 -8.83
N THR A 149 -7.08 19.23 -8.15
CA THR A 149 -6.35 18.11 -8.76
C THR A 149 -7.28 16.91 -8.92
N ILE A 150 -7.66 16.59 -10.15
CA ILE A 150 -8.43 15.39 -10.44
C ILE A 150 -7.48 14.20 -10.56
N TYR A 151 -7.48 13.35 -9.53
CA TYR A 151 -6.74 12.08 -9.58
C TYR A 151 -7.47 11.05 -10.47
N PRO A 152 -6.73 10.19 -11.18
CA PRO A 152 -7.32 9.13 -11.99
C PRO A 152 -8.18 8.18 -11.17
N LEU A 153 -9.20 7.59 -11.80
CA LEU A 153 -9.94 6.49 -11.18
C LEU A 153 -9.01 5.33 -10.83
N PHE A 154 -9.27 4.68 -9.70
CA PHE A 154 -8.69 3.37 -9.42
C PHE A 154 -9.02 2.41 -10.57
N GLY A 155 -8.05 1.57 -10.95
CA GLY A 155 -8.13 0.69 -12.11
C GLY A 155 -7.69 1.36 -13.42
N SER A 156 -7.40 2.67 -13.43
CA SER A 156 -6.84 3.34 -14.61
C SER A 156 -5.41 2.88 -14.87
N CYS A 157 -5.00 2.93 -16.14
CA CYS A 157 -3.65 2.59 -16.56
C CYS A 157 -2.58 3.35 -15.76
N ALA A 158 -1.58 2.63 -15.24
CA ALA A 158 -0.50 3.19 -14.43
C ALA A 158 0.31 4.30 -15.15
N ASN A 159 0.35 4.27 -16.49
CA ASN A 159 1.07 5.24 -17.30
C ASN A 159 0.19 6.42 -17.76
N CYS A 160 -0.81 6.16 -18.61
CA CYS A 160 -1.58 7.25 -19.23
C CYS A 160 -2.64 7.84 -18.30
N LYS A 161 -3.02 7.11 -17.24
CA LYS A 161 -3.83 7.64 -16.14
C LYS A 161 -5.20 8.19 -16.58
N THR A 162 -5.73 7.72 -17.70
CA THR A 162 -7.01 8.21 -18.23
C THR A 162 -8.15 7.33 -17.71
N ASP A 163 -9.25 7.96 -17.30
CA ASP A 163 -10.38 7.28 -16.65
C ASP A 163 -11.05 6.25 -17.57
N GLU A 164 -11.02 6.45 -18.89
CA GLU A 164 -11.60 5.51 -19.86
C GLU A 164 -10.90 4.14 -19.82
N THR A 165 -9.68 4.08 -19.27
CA THR A 165 -8.96 2.82 -19.12
C THR A 165 -9.45 2.00 -17.93
N ALA A 166 -10.07 2.61 -16.92
CA ALA A 166 -10.61 1.89 -15.76
C ALA A 166 -11.77 0.94 -16.14
N GLN A 167 -12.45 1.21 -17.26
CA GLN A 167 -13.54 0.38 -17.79
C GLN A 167 -13.07 -0.66 -18.82
N LYS A 168 -11.77 -0.71 -19.13
CA LYS A 168 -11.20 -1.60 -20.15
C LYS A 168 -10.50 -2.78 -19.50
N THR A 169 -10.39 -3.88 -20.24
CA THR A 169 -9.50 -4.97 -19.86
C THR A 169 -8.05 -4.54 -20.09
N LEU A 170 -7.27 -4.40 -19.01
CA LEU A 170 -5.88 -3.97 -19.06
C LEU A 170 -4.91 -5.15 -18.93
N SER A 171 -3.74 -5.02 -19.53
CA SER A 171 -2.65 -5.98 -19.38
C SER A 171 -1.94 -5.78 -18.04
N VAL A 172 -1.89 -6.83 -17.23
CA VAL A 172 -1.18 -6.82 -15.94
C VAL A 172 0.31 -7.12 -16.16
N CYS A 173 1.18 -6.40 -15.46
CA CYS A 173 2.61 -6.71 -15.44
C CYS A 173 2.85 -8.14 -14.95
N VAL A 174 3.48 -8.96 -15.80
CA VAL A 174 3.64 -10.39 -15.54
C VAL A 174 4.54 -10.71 -14.33
N LYS A 175 5.40 -9.78 -13.91
CA LYS A 175 6.40 -9.98 -12.84
C LYS A 175 5.86 -9.62 -11.45
N CYS A 176 5.29 -8.43 -11.30
CA CYS A 176 4.76 -7.97 -10.02
C CYS A 176 3.30 -8.38 -9.81
N LYS A 177 2.54 -8.59 -10.90
CA LYS A 177 1.10 -8.90 -10.90
C LYS A 177 0.20 -7.78 -10.35
N THR A 178 0.73 -6.57 -10.26
CA THR A 178 0.06 -5.38 -9.69
C THR A 178 -0.17 -4.27 -10.73
N ALA A 179 0.88 -3.75 -11.36
CA ALA A 179 0.70 -2.66 -12.32
C ALA A 179 -0.10 -3.09 -13.56
N GLN A 180 -1.03 -2.25 -14.02
CA GLN A 180 -1.85 -2.48 -15.23
C GLN A 180 -1.67 -1.41 -16.29
N TYR A 181 -1.76 -1.85 -17.55
CA TYR A 181 -1.52 -1.01 -18.72
C TYR A 181 -2.54 -1.25 -19.83
N CYS A 182 -3.00 -0.18 -20.47
CA CYS A 182 -3.93 -0.28 -21.60
C CYS A 182 -3.26 -0.82 -22.88
N LYS A 183 -1.93 -0.70 -23.00
CA LYS A 183 -1.14 -1.23 -24.11
C LYS A 183 0.32 -1.38 -23.72
N LYS A 184 1.06 -2.18 -24.50
CA LYS A 184 2.51 -2.41 -24.33
C LYS A 184 3.33 -1.12 -24.32
N ASP A 185 2.95 -0.12 -25.10
CA ASP A 185 3.65 1.17 -25.13
C ASP A 185 3.58 1.90 -23.79
N CYS A 186 2.41 1.83 -23.12
CA CYS A 186 2.25 2.41 -21.79
C CYS A 186 3.11 1.70 -20.75
N GLN A 187 3.24 0.38 -20.84
CA GLN A 187 4.13 -0.38 -19.96
C GLN A 187 5.61 0.00 -20.19
N ARG A 188 6.04 0.13 -21.46
CA ARG A 188 7.41 0.51 -21.81
C ARG A 188 7.74 1.93 -21.36
N ALA A 189 6.83 2.87 -21.58
CA ALA A 189 6.99 4.26 -21.20
C ALA A 189 7.10 4.44 -19.67
N ASP A 190 6.33 3.65 -18.91
CA ASP A 190 6.32 3.69 -17.45
C ASP A 190 7.48 2.90 -16.80
N TRP A 191 8.20 2.08 -17.57
CA TRP A 191 9.26 1.22 -17.07
C TRP A 191 10.33 1.95 -16.23
N PRO A 192 10.82 3.16 -16.58
CA PRO A 192 11.79 3.87 -15.78
C PRO A 192 11.36 4.10 -14.32
N ARG A 193 10.05 4.32 -14.09
CA ARG A 193 9.44 4.44 -12.76
C ARG A 193 9.14 3.05 -12.18
N HIS A 194 8.45 2.20 -12.93
CA HIS A 194 7.95 0.91 -12.45
C HIS A 194 9.05 -0.08 -12.11
N LYS A 195 10.23 -0.03 -12.76
CA LYS A 195 11.31 -1.03 -12.60
C LYS A 195 11.73 -1.27 -11.14
N GLU A 196 11.62 -0.24 -10.29
CA GLU A 196 12.01 -0.29 -8.88
C GLU A 196 10.92 -1.00 -8.07
N SER A 197 9.70 -0.45 -8.06
CA SER A 197 8.55 -1.01 -7.36
C SER A 197 8.16 -2.41 -7.84
N CYS A 198 8.37 -2.71 -9.12
CA CYS A 198 8.15 -4.04 -9.70
C CYS A 198 8.90 -5.15 -8.96
N LYS A 199 10.12 -4.86 -8.46
CA LYS A 199 10.95 -5.82 -7.74
C LYS A 199 10.53 -5.97 -6.28
N TRP A 200 9.92 -4.95 -5.70
CA TRP A 200 9.54 -4.95 -4.30
C TRP A 200 8.28 -5.75 -4.04
N VAL A 201 7.35 -5.84 -4.99
CA VAL A 201 6.13 -6.63 -4.83
C VAL A 201 6.48 -8.11 -4.70
N ILE A 202 6.24 -8.68 -3.51
CA ILE A 202 6.45 -10.09 -3.19
C ILE A 202 5.13 -10.85 -3.00
N GLY A 203 4.01 -10.16 -2.80
CA GLY A 203 2.67 -10.77 -2.70
C GLY A 203 1.58 -9.82 -3.20
N SER A 204 0.52 -10.35 -3.78
CA SER A 204 -0.64 -9.56 -4.26
C SER A 204 -1.91 -10.39 -4.27
N ARG A 205 -2.94 -9.89 -3.59
CA ARG A 205 -4.23 -10.56 -3.38
C ARG A 205 -5.38 -9.57 -3.53
N TRP A 206 -6.51 -10.06 -4.02
CA TRP A 206 -7.77 -9.34 -4.12
C TRP A 206 -8.86 -10.09 -3.38
N PHE A 207 -9.70 -9.35 -2.69
CA PHE A 207 -10.87 -9.84 -1.98
C PHE A 207 -12.05 -9.05 -2.54
N ASN A 208 -12.97 -9.74 -3.20
CA ASN A 208 -14.16 -9.10 -3.73
C ASN A 208 -15.18 -8.82 -2.60
N GLU A 209 -16.26 -8.11 -2.93
CA GLU A 209 -17.32 -7.75 -1.98
C GLU A 209 -18.06 -8.97 -1.39
N GLU A 210 -18.02 -10.11 -2.09
CA GLU A 210 -18.63 -11.38 -1.66
C GLU A 210 -17.70 -12.20 -0.75
N GLY A 211 -16.50 -11.68 -0.45
CA GLY A 211 -15.49 -12.36 0.38
C GLY A 211 -14.63 -13.39 -0.36
N GLY A 212 -14.78 -13.50 -1.68
CA GLY A 212 -13.94 -14.35 -2.53
C GLY A 212 -12.51 -13.81 -2.65
N GLU A 213 -11.53 -14.69 -2.42
CA GLU A 213 -10.10 -14.37 -2.52
C GLU A 213 -9.51 -14.81 -3.86
N LEU A 214 -8.77 -13.90 -4.50
CA LEU A 214 -7.96 -14.16 -5.68
C LEU A 214 -6.50 -13.82 -5.38
N VAL A 215 -5.65 -14.85 -5.37
CA VAL A 215 -4.21 -14.69 -5.19
C VAL A 215 -3.52 -14.55 -6.56
N TYR A 216 -2.94 -13.37 -6.81
CA TYR A 216 -2.20 -13.13 -8.05
C TYR A 216 -0.70 -13.42 -7.92
N LYS A 217 -0.16 -13.21 -6.72
CA LYS A 217 1.22 -13.50 -6.39
C LYS A 217 1.29 -13.98 -4.95
N GLU A 218 1.77 -15.20 -4.77
CA GLU A 218 1.90 -15.84 -3.46
C GLU A 218 3.07 -15.25 -2.68
N ASN A 219 2.85 -15.01 -1.38
CA ASN A 219 3.91 -14.69 -0.45
C ASN A 219 3.86 -15.71 0.70
N PRO A 220 4.73 -16.73 0.70
CA PRO A 220 4.69 -17.79 1.71
C PRO A 220 5.00 -17.29 3.13
N ASN A 221 5.50 -16.06 3.26
CA ASN A 221 5.84 -15.41 4.53
C ASN A 221 4.87 -14.27 4.91
N ARG A 222 3.65 -14.28 4.35
CA ARG A 222 2.57 -13.37 4.74
C ARG A 222 2.28 -13.46 6.24
N ILE A 223 2.09 -12.31 6.87
CA ILE A 223 1.63 -12.24 8.25
C ILE A 223 0.12 -12.48 8.26
N LEU A 224 -0.28 -13.57 8.89
CA LEU A 224 -1.67 -13.79 9.23
C LEU A 224 -1.92 -13.08 10.56
N MET A 225 -2.32 -11.81 10.50
CA MET A 225 -2.85 -11.17 11.70
C MET A 225 -4.09 -11.97 12.14
N PRO A 226 -4.23 -12.32 13.43
CA PRO A 226 -5.46 -12.89 13.95
C PRO A 226 -6.62 -11.99 13.56
N LYS A 227 -7.75 -12.58 13.13
CA LYS A 227 -8.99 -11.81 13.01
C LYS A 227 -9.29 -11.25 14.41
N ALA A 228 -9.43 -9.93 14.50
CA ALA A 228 -9.97 -9.28 15.70
C ALA A 228 -11.40 -9.77 15.95
#